data_AF-A0A960SR42-F1
#
_entry.id   AF-A0A960SR42-F1
#
_cell.length_a   1.000
_cell.length_b   1.000
_cell.length_c   1.000
_cell.angle_alpha   90.00
_cell.angle_beta   90.00
_cell.angle_gamma   90.00
#
_symmetry.space_group_name_H-M   'P 1'
#
loop_
_entity.id
_entity.type
_entity.pdbx_description
1 polymer ?
#
loop_
_entity_poly.entity_id
_entity_poly.type
_entity_poly.pdbx_seq_one_letter_code
_entity_poly.pdbx_strand_id
1 'polypeptide(L)'
;LVRAEAAKAKQRPRAKKTATAQKPAKEEEARKGPDVEDAFTQVEQTLDALSEEREEDERIWGSMIKQAIKRRNPGFNERAYGFRSFNDLLLEAGRRGYLKLQADEKSGGYLVQPVE
;
A
#
# COMPACT_ATOMS: atom_id res chain seq x y z
N LEU A 1 -13.39 26.30 -36.10
CA LEU A 1 -13.19 24.95 -35.54
C LEU A 1 -12.87 25.10 -34.06
N VAL A 2 -13.88 24.92 -33.22
CA VAL A 2 -13.80 25.13 -31.76
C VAL A 2 -13.17 23.90 -31.10
N ARG A 3 -12.24 24.15 -30.18
CA ARG A 3 -11.47 23.17 -29.41
C ARG A 3 -12.25 22.87 -28.12
N ALA A 4 -12.57 21.61 -27.86
CA ALA A 4 -13.16 21.16 -26.61
C ALA A 4 -12.42 19.92 -26.11
N GLU A 5 -11.83 20.09 -24.93
CA GLU A 5 -11.20 19.09 -24.09
C GLU A 5 -12.29 18.34 -23.29
N ALA A 6 -12.13 17.02 -23.12
CA ALA A 6 -12.39 16.25 -21.88
C ALA A 6 -12.81 14.79 -22.12
N ALA A 7 -12.23 13.92 -21.28
CA ALA A 7 -12.74 12.65 -20.79
C ALA A 7 -12.87 11.47 -21.78
N LYS A 8 -11.89 10.56 -21.73
CA LYS A 8 -12.18 9.13 -21.90
C LYS A 8 -11.39 8.30 -20.91
N ALA A 9 -12.04 8.02 -19.79
CA ALA A 9 -11.66 7.03 -18.80
C ALA A 9 -11.34 5.71 -19.51
N LYS A 10 -10.05 5.34 -19.51
CA LYS A 10 -9.58 4.10 -20.14
C LYS A 10 -9.74 2.97 -19.13
N GLN A 11 -10.74 2.16 -19.44
CA GLN A 11 -11.13 0.91 -18.81
C GLN A 11 -9.93 0.11 -18.27
N ARG A 12 -9.93 -0.15 -16.95
CA ARG A 12 -9.10 -1.20 -16.35
C ARG A 12 -9.97 -2.46 -16.26
N PRO A 13 -9.65 -3.56 -16.98
CA PRO A 13 -10.33 -4.82 -16.77
C PRO A 13 -9.89 -5.35 -15.41
N ARG A 14 -10.79 -5.30 -14.42
CA ARG A 14 -10.55 -5.81 -13.07
C ARG A 14 -10.81 -7.32 -13.10
N ALA A 15 -9.80 -8.04 -13.57
CA ALA A 15 -9.78 -9.50 -13.50
C ALA A 15 -9.57 -9.94 -12.04
N LYS A 16 -10.56 -10.68 -11.53
CA LYS A 16 -10.45 -11.59 -10.38
C LYS A 16 -9.10 -12.32 -10.40
N LYS A 17 -8.28 -12.15 -9.36
CA LYS A 17 -7.19 -13.06 -8.97
C LYS A 17 -7.11 -13.04 -7.44
N THR A 18 -7.85 -13.95 -6.81
CA THR A 18 -7.28 -15.12 -6.12
C THR A 18 -6.43 -14.71 -4.93
N ALA A 19 -7.00 -14.91 -3.74
CA ALA A 19 -6.25 -15.29 -2.56
C ALA A 19 -5.35 -16.48 -2.95
N THR A 20 -4.07 -16.22 -3.13
CA THR A 20 -3.06 -17.26 -3.14
C THR A 20 -2.00 -16.78 -2.16
N ALA A 21 -2.07 -17.37 -0.97
CA ALA A 21 -0.97 -17.44 -0.06
C ALA A 21 0.27 -17.90 -0.86
N GLN A 22 1.28 -17.06 -0.92
CA GLN A 22 2.63 -17.50 -1.18
C GLN A 22 3.43 -17.05 0.05
N LYS A 23 3.78 -18.05 0.86
CA LYS A 23 4.69 -18.04 1.99
C LYS A 23 5.76 -19.08 1.62
N PRO A 24 7.05 -18.96 2.00
CA PRO A 24 7.65 -18.01 2.94
C PRO A 24 8.82 -17.19 2.36
N ALA A 25 9.19 -16.17 3.13
CA ALA A 25 10.56 -15.65 3.22
C ALA A 25 11.59 -16.79 3.28
N LYS A 26 12.39 -16.99 2.21
CA LYS A 26 13.73 -17.63 2.32
C LYS A 26 14.59 -17.55 1.04
N GLU A 27 14.56 -16.45 0.30
CA GLU A 27 15.55 -16.29 -0.78
C GLU A 27 15.81 -14.81 -1.07
N GLU A 28 16.45 -14.10 -0.14
CA GLU A 28 17.47 -13.10 -0.46
C GLU A 28 18.20 -12.61 0.80
N GLU A 29 18.72 -13.54 1.60
CA GLU A 29 19.80 -13.24 2.55
C GLU A 29 21.09 -13.00 1.73
N ALA A 30 21.17 -11.92 0.93
CA ALA A 30 22.42 -11.56 0.20
C ALA A 30 22.38 -10.24 -0.60
N ARG A 31 21.29 -9.47 -0.66
CA ARG A 31 21.35 -8.12 -1.26
C ARG A 31 21.31 -7.10 -0.14
N LYS A 32 22.34 -6.25 -0.06
CA LYS A 32 22.36 -4.99 0.72
C LYS A 32 21.26 -4.03 0.21
N GLY A 33 20.01 -4.46 0.25
CA GLY A 33 18.83 -3.64 0.05
C GLY A 33 18.33 -3.11 1.38
N PRO A 34 17.52 -2.04 1.38
CA PRO A 34 16.87 -1.56 2.59
C PRO A 34 15.99 -2.66 3.17
N ASP A 35 15.93 -2.76 4.50
CA ASP A 35 15.24 -3.85 5.18
C ASP A 35 13.73 -3.79 4.91
N VAL A 36 13.11 -4.95 4.72
CA VAL A 36 11.66 -5.04 4.48
C VAL A 36 10.88 -4.51 5.67
N GLU A 37 11.42 -4.69 6.88
CA GLU A 37 10.86 -4.19 8.13
C GLU A 37 10.88 -2.65 8.17
N ASP A 38 11.93 -2.01 7.67
CA ASP A 38 11.99 -0.55 7.51
C ASP A 38 10.80 -0.03 6.69
N ALA A 39 10.43 -0.74 5.62
CA ALA A 39 9.28 -0.36 4.80
C ALA A 39 7.96 -0.46 5.58
N PHE A 40 7.81 -1.48 6.43
CA PHE A 40 6.63 -1.65 7.28
C PHE A 40 6.57 -0.60 8.37
N THR A 41 7.69 -0.30 9.01
CA THR A 41 7.79 0.78 10.00
C THR A 41 7.43 2.12 9.37
N GLN A 42 7.92 2.44 8.18
CA GLN A 42 7.51 3.67 7.48
C GLN A 42 6.01 3.71 7.18
N VAL A 43 5.40 2.58 6.83
CA VAL A 43 3.96 2.47 6.61
C VAL A 43 3.19 2.69 7.91
N GLU A 44 3.59 2.03 9.00
CA GLU A 44 2.98 2.14 10.31
C GLU A 44 3.08 3.57 10.85
N GLN A 45 4.27 4.17 10.86
CA GLN A 45 4.47 5.58 11.26
C GLN A 45 3.66 6.57 10.42
N THR A 46 3.42 6.26 9.15
CA THR A 46 2.61 7.10 8.28
C THR A 46 1.12 6.88 8.54
N LEU A 47 0.72 5.64 8.80
CA LEU A 47 -0.64 5.29 9.18
C LEU A 47 -1.02 5.95 10.50
N ASP A 48 -0.18 5.82 11.52
CA ASP A 48 -0.35 6.42 12.84
C ASP A 48 -0.50 7.95 12.75
N ALA A 49 0.42 8.61 12.04
CA ALA A 49 0.32 10.06 11.83
C ALA A 49 -0.94 10.48 11.04
N LEU A 50 -1.40 9.66 10.08
CA LEU A 50 -2.66 9.91 9.38
C LEU A 50 -3.88 9.65 10.28
N SER A 51 -3.78 8.71 11.21
CA SER A 51 -4.81 8.38 12.20
C SER A 51 -4.87 9.40 13.34
N GLU A 52 -3.77 10.04 13.73
CA GLU A 52 -3.78 11.14 14.71
C GLU A 52 -4.36 12.43 14.13
N GLU A 53 -4.06 12.76 12.87
CA GLU A 53 -4.59 13.97 12.23
C GLU A 53 -6.07 13.85 11.82
N ARG A 54 -6.62 12.65 11.79
CA ARG A 54 -7.97 12.36 11.29
C ARG A 54 -8.83 11.77 12.39
N GLU A 55 -10.09 12.19 12.45
CA GLU A 55 -11.06 11.58 13.36
C GLU A 55 -11.16 10.07 13.08
N GLU A 56 -11.34 9.26 14.12
CA GLU A 56 -11.25 7.78 14.13
C GLU A 56 -12.10 7.07 13.03
N ASP A 57 -13.13 7.75 12.52
CA ASP A 57 -14.01 7.28 11.45
C ASP A 57 -13.46 7.46 10.02
N GLU A 58 -12.35 8.19 9.83
CA GLU A 58 -11.89 8.49 8.48
C GLU A 58 -11.08 7.36 7.84
N ARG A 59 -11.70 6.72 6.85
CA ARG A 59 -11.15 5.58 6.10
C ARG A 59 -9.81 5.91 5.44
N ILE A 60 -8.74 5.28 5.91
CA ILE A 60 -7.40 5.41 5.31
C ILE A 60 -7.24 4.40 4.18
N TRP A 61 -6.96 4.88 2.98
CA TRP A 61 -6.69 4.03 1.82
C TRP A 61 -5.19 3.80 1.67
N GLY A 62 -4.79 2.61 1.21
CA GLY A 62 -3.38 2.31 0.93
C GLY A 62 -2.71 3.33 -0.02
N SER A 63 -3.46 3.84 -1.01
CA SER A 63 -2.96 4.90 -1.90
C SER A 63 -2.61 6.19 -1.15
N MET A 64 -3.36 6.54 -0.10
CA MET A 64 -3.10 7.73 0.72
C MET A 64 -1.80 7.55 1.52
N ILE A 65 -1.62 6.37 2.14
CA ILE A 65 -0.39 6.04 2.85
C ILE A 65 0.80 6.12 1.90
N LYS A 66 0.70 5.52 0.71
CA LYS A 66 1.76 5.61 -0.31
C LYS A 66 2.09 7.06 -0.66
N GLN A 67 1.08 7.91 -0.85
CA GLN A 67 1.31 9.33 -1.12
C GLN A 67 1.98 10.05 0.06
N ALA A 68 1.56 9.77 1.29
CA ALA A 68 2.14 10.35 2.49
C ALA A 68 3.60 9.89 2.72
N ILE A 69 3.89 8.60 2.55
CA ILE A 69 5.27 8.09 2.57
C ILE A 69 6.10 8.78 1.51
N LYS A 70 5.62 8.90 0.26
CA LYS A 70 6.37 9.57 -0.81
C LYS A 70 6.57 11.07 -0.59
N ARG A 71 5.70 11.73 0.17
CA ARG A 71 5.89 13.14 0.58
C ARG A 71 7.01 13.27 1.59
N ARG A 72 7.12 12.32 2.54
CA ARG A 72 8.17 12.30 3.57
C ARG A 72 9.50 11.75 3.04
N ASN A 73 9.43 10.71 2.21
CA ASN A 73 10.56 10.01 1.62
C ASN A 73 10.30 9.75 0.12
N PRO A 74 10.68 10.68 -0.77
CA PRO A 74 10.48 10.53 -2.21
C PRO A 74 11.28 9.35 -2.83
N GLY A 75 12.27 8.83 -2.11
CA GLY A 75 13.05 7.64 -2.50
C GLY A 75 12.35 6.30 -2.24
N PHE A 76 11.20 6.29 -1.55
CA PHE A 76 10.47 5.06 -1.24
C PHE A 76 9.99 4.33 -2.50
N ASN A 77 10.40 3.07 -2.63
CA ASN A 77 10.03 2.21 -3.75
C ASN A 77 9.87 0.77 -3.27
N GLU A 78 8.67 0.21 -3.42
CA GLU A 78 8.34 -1.12 -2.90
C GLU A 78 9.16 -2.23 -3.56
N ARG A 79 9.61 -1.99 -4.80
CA ARG A 79 10.50 -2.91 -5.52
C ARG A 79 11.88 -3.00 -4.89
N ALA A 80 12.34 -1.94 -4.21
CA ALA A 80 13.62 -1.96 -3.50
C ALA A 80 13.60 -2.95 -2.31
N TYR A 81 12.40 -3.23 -1.78
CA TYR A 81 12.14 -4.16 -0.68
C TYR A 81 11.65 -5.53 -1.17
N GLY A 82 11.72 -5.82 -2.47
CA GLY A 82 11.34 -7.12 -3.03
C GLY A 82 9.84 -7.28 -3.32
N PHE A 83 9.01 -6.24 -3.16
CA PHE A 83 7.57 -6.33 -3.48
C PHE A 83 7.27 -5.96 -4.93
N ARG A 84 6.31 -6.68 -5.53
CA ARG A 84 5.82 -6.38 -6.89
C ARG A 84 4.92 -5.16 -6.94
N SER A 85 4.24 -4.86 -5.83
CA SER A 85 3.28 -3.76 -5.71
C SER A 85 3.16 -3.27 -4.26
N PHE A 86 2.67 -2.04 -4.06
CA PHE A 86 2.37 -1.54 -2.71
C PHE A 86 1.30 -2.38 -2.00
N ASN A 87 0.40 -2.97 -2.76
CA ASN A 87 -0.62 -3.84 -2.22
C ASN A 87 -0.01 -5.12 -1.61
N ASP A 88 1.01 -5.70 -2.25
CA ASP A 88 1.76 -6.84 -1.67
C ASP A 88 2.46 -6.46 -0.38
N LEU A 89 3.09 -5.27 -0.36
CA LEU A 89 3.75 -4.75 0.84
C LEU A 89 2.74 -4.61 1.98
N LEU A 90 1.59 -3.97 1.71
CA LEU A 90 0.52 -3.87 2.70
C LEU A 90 0.08 -5.25 3.16
N LEU A 91 -0.31 -6.15 2.26
CA LEU A 91 -0.77 -7.51 2.59
C LEU A 91 0.21 -8.22 3.53
N GLU A 92 1.51 -8.09 3.29
CA GLU A 92 2.53 -8.67 4.15
C GLU A 92 2.64 -7.97 5.50
N ALA A 93 2.55 -6.63 5.54
CA ALA A 93 2.49 -5.86 6.78
C ALA A 93 1.29 -6.28 7.66
N GLY A 94 0.12 -6.49 7.04
CA GLY A 94 -1.06 -6.96 7.76
C GLY A 94 -0.98 -8.41 8.21
N ARG A 95 -0.31 -9.29 7.43
CA ARG A 95 -0.03 -10.66 7.86
C ARG A 95 0.92 -10.73 9.06
N ARG A 96 1.85 -9.79 9.15
CA ARG A 96 2.80 -9.66 10.27
C ARG A 96 2.19 -8.96 11.49
N GLY A 97 1.03 -8.32 11.33
CA GLY A 97 0.31 -7.67 12.42
C GLY A 97 0.69 -6.21 12.67
N TYR A 98 1.34 -5.53 11.72
CA TYR A 98 1.62 -4.09 11.83
C TYR A 98 0.38 -3.22 11.57
N LEU A 99 -0.62 -3.76 10.87
CA LEU A 99 -1.82 -3.04 10.45
C LEU A 99 -2.95 -4.01 10.08
N LYS A 100 -4.18 -3.51 10.04
CA LYS A 100 -5.34 -4.25 9.54
C LYS A 100 -5.63 -3.84 8.10
N LEU A 101 -5.90 -4.83 7.25
CA LEU A 101 -6.24 -4.60 5.83
C LEU A 101 -7.60 -5.14 5.49
N GLN A 102 -8.37 -4.29 4.82
CA GLN A 102 -9.66 -4.66 4.26
C GLN A 102 -9.66 -4.42 2.76
N ALA A 103 -9.88 -5.46 1.96
CA ALA A 103 -10.01 -5.31 0.52
C ALA A 103 -11.35 -4.63 0.19
N ASP A 104 -11.30 -3.50 -0.52
CA ASP A 104 -12.52 -2.83 -0.97
C ASP A 104 -12.86 -3.24 -2.41
N GLU A 105 -13.89 -4.09 -2.55
CA GLU A 105 -14.28 -4.59 -3.86
C GLU A 105 -14.91 -3.49 -4.74
N LYS A 106 -15.40 -2.38 -4.19
CA LYS A 106 -15.89 -1.23 -4.97
C LYS A 106 -14.78 -0.44 -5.66
N SER A 107 -13.69 -0.15 -4.96
CA SER A 107 -12.65 0.80 -5.42
C SER A 107 -11.39 0.11 -5.94
N GLY A 108 -11.17 -1.18 -5.62
CA GLY A 108 -9.96 -1.89 -6.04
C GLY A 108 -8.69 -1.47 -5.33
N GLY A 109 -8.86 -0.82 -4.18
CA GLY A 109 -7.80 -0.55 -3.23
C GLY A 109 -7.95 -1.41 -1.97
N TYR A 110 -7.00 -1.21 -1.06
CA TYR A 110 -7.05 -1.73 0.29
C TYR A 110 -7.32 -0.57 1.25
N LEU A 111 -8.28 -0.77 2.13
CA LEU A 111 -8.46 0.04 3.33
C LEU A 111 -7.46 -0.44 4.37
N VAL A 112 -6.81 0.50 5.02
CA VAL A 112 -5.79 0.24 6.03
C VAL A 112 -6.29 0.84 7.34
N GLN A 113 -6.15 0.09 8.42
CA GLN A 113 -6.53 0.53 9.76
C GLN A 113 -5.39 0.21 10.73
N PRO A 114 -5.16 1.04 11.76
CA PRO A 114 -4.21 0.73 12.81
C PRO A 114 -4.62 -0.56 13.56
N VAL A 115 -3.63 -1.28 14.07
CA VAL A 115 -3.85 -2.36 15.03
C VAL A 115 -3.94 -1.71 16.42
N GLU A 116 -5.14 -1.76 17.00
CA GLU A 116 -5.37 -1.41 18.41
C GLU A 116 -4.74 -2.43 19.35
#